data_AF-A0A6U0DYC4-F1
#
_entry.id   AF-A0A6U0DYC4-F1
#
_cell.length_a   1.000
_cell.length_b   1.000
_cell.length_c   1.000
_cell.angle_alpha   90.00
_cell.angle_beta   90.00
_cell.angle_gamma   90.00
#
_symmetry.space_group_name_H-M   'P 1'
#
loop_
_entity.id
_entity.type
_entity.pdbx_description
1 polymer ?
#
loop_
_entity_poly.entity_id
_entity_poly.type
_entity_poly.pdbx_seq_one_letter_code
_entity_poly.pdbx_strand_id
1 'polypeptide(L)'
;GLENVTVTMGTRAMKARAKKATTTTKPNFVVGFVYLLATQLTSKLLPFFINTLVARQLTPEEFGVPTVHFYLLSTVILTTREGFRRALMRDSVSDASLRYAWFVLPIGGFLSIAVPTAVLWSQNISTAEPYGLALAYYGVAAFIELCAEPYYIRAMRLSAFKLRLVAESISTVLRSVLTYVLVSKTQNNVVMAFAYSQLLYATSMAIIYIASTPKALAKSSTKDTATVKLIGIFSVQAVWKLVLAEGEKAALIAVAAADEVGVYGLVASLGAAFARLVLQPFEEAAFVIFTRSVSSKTSSSKEKDVFDALLRVAIIFGSMAATMGPHYSWLALRCADFGLVLFVIYFETQSFVRREMGERALRG
;
A
#
# COMPACT_ATOMS: atom_id res chain seq x y z
N GLY A 1 -39.49 -50.78 28.56
CA GLY A 1 -38.25 -50.96 29.34
C GLY A 1 -36.99 -50.69 28.52
N LEU A 2 -36.85 -51.30 27.34
CA LEU A 2 -35.63 -51.22 26.51
C LEU A 2 -35.48 -49.92 25.71
N GLU A 3 -36.56 -49.19 25.43
CA GLU A 3 -36.52 -47.96 24.61
C GLU A 3 -35.99 -46.72 25.37
N ASN A 4 -36.16 -46.68 26.69
CA ASN A 4 -35.67 -45.57 27.52
C ASN A 4 -34.16 -45.66 27.81
N VAL A 5 -33.55 -46.85 27.69
CA VAL A 5 -32.11 -47.04 27.95
C VAL A 5 -31.26 -46.58 26.75
N THR A 6 -31.73 -46.81 25.52
CA THR A 6 -31.04 -46.38 24.28
C THR A 6 -31.04 -44.86 24.11
N VAL A 7 -32.13 -44.17 24.46
CA VAL A 7 -32.21 -42.70 24.41
C VAL A 7 -31.27 -42.05 25.44
N THR A 8 -31.14 -42.65 26.62
CA THR A 8 -30.28 -42.14 27.71
C THR A 8 -28.79 -42.37 27.44
N MET A 9 -28.42 -43.48 26.78
CA MET A 9 -27.04 -43.71 26.33
C MET A 9 -26.65 -42.81 25.15
N GLY A 10 -27.57 -42.57 24.20
CA GLY A 10 -27.35 -41.67 23.08
C GLY A 10 -27.07 -40.23 23.52
N THR A 11 -27.81 -39.72 24.52
CA THR A 11 -27.61 -38.37 25.07
C THR A 11 -26.32 -38.24 25.89
N ARG A 12 -25.88 -39.28 26.60
CA ARG A 12 -24.58 -39.30 27.30
C ARG A 12 -23.40 -39.35 26.33
N ALA A 13 -23.50 -40.15 25.26
CA ALA A 13 -22.49 -40.20 24.21
C ALA A 13 -22.40 -38.87 23.43
N MET A 14 -23.54 -38.21 23.18
CA MET A 14 -23.58 -36.89 22.53
C MET A 14 -23.00 -35.80 23.42
N LYS A 15 -23.28 -35.80 24.73
CA LYS A 15 -22.66 -34.89 25.71
C LYS A 15 -21.15 -35.14 25.88
N ALA A 16 -20.70 -36.39 25.85
CA ALA A 16 -19.27 -36.73 25.89
C ALA A 16 -18.53 -36.29 24.61
N ARG A 17 -19.18 -36.42 23.44
CA ARG A 17 -18.63 -35.96 22.15
C ARG A 17 -18.62 -34.44 22.02
N ALA A 18 -19.62 -33.74 22.58
CA ALA A 18 -19.64 -32.29 22.70
C ALA A 18 -18.58 -31.74 23.67
N LYS A 19 -18.30 -32.45 24.77
CA LYS A 19 -17.18 -32.14 25.69
C LYS A 19 -15.79 -32.37 25.09
N LYS A 20 -15.66 -33.32 24.15
CA LYS A 20 -14.39 -33.62 23.46
C LYS A 20 -14.14 -32.73 22.23
N ALA A 21 -15.18 -32.12 21.66
CA ALA A 21 -15.07 -31.16 20.56
C ALA A 21 -14.80 -29.71 21.01
N THR A 22 -14.81 -29.44 22.32
CA THR A 22 -14.61 -28.10 22.91
C THR A 22 -13.26 -27.91 23.59
N THR A 23 -12.31 -28.83 23.39
CA THR A 23 -10.88 -28.57 23.64
C THR A 23 -10.24 -27.98 22.39
N THR A 24 -10.82 -26.90 21.85
CA THR A 24 -10.07 -25.97 21.02
C THR A 24 -9.15 -25.23 21.97
N THR A 25 -7.89 -25.67 22.02
CA THR A 25 -6.79 -24.92 22.64
C THR A 25 -6.95 -23.46 22.23
N LYS A 26 -7.24 -22.57 23.18
CA LYS A 26 -7.36 -21.13 22.90
C LYS A 26 -6.15 -20.75 22.05
N PRO A 27 -6.31 -20.18 20.85
CA PRO A 27 -5.17 -19.86 20.02
C PRO A 27 -4.26 -18.95 20.84
N ASN A 28 -3.04 -19.44 21.13
CA ASN A 28 -2.05 -18.69 21.87
C ASN A 28 -1.85 -17.37 21.13
N PHE A 29 -2.19 -16.26 21.80
CA PHE A 29 -2.12 -14.92 21.22
C PHE A 29 -0.76 -14.67 20.57
N VAL A 30 0.32 -15.16 21.20
CA VAL A 30 1.69 -15.11 20.69
C VAL A 30 1.85 -15.85 19.34
N VAL A 31 1.23 -17.01 19.17
CA VAL A 31 1.33 -17.80 17.93
C VAL A 31 0.54 -17.12 16.80
N GLY A 32 -0.66 -16.61 17.10
CA GLY A 32 -1.46 -15.85 16.13
C GLY A 32 -0.82 -14.51 15.76
N PHE A 33 -0.21 -13.85 16.75
CA PHE A 33 0.56 -12.62 16.56
C PHE A 33 1.80 -12.88 15.69
N VAL A 34 2.62 -13.89 15.99
CA VAL A 34 3.79 -14.27 15.19
C VAL A 34 3.40 -14.64 13.77
N TYR A 35 2.27 -15.32 13.55
CA TYR A 35 1.79 -15.65 12.22
C TYR A 35 1.37 -14.40 11.43
N LEU A 36 0.64 -13.46 12.05
CA LEU A 36 0.29 -12.18 11.43
C LEU A 36 1.54 -11.35 11.14
N LEU A 37 2.46 -11.26 12.11
CA LEU A 37 3.76 -10.62 11.98
C LEU A 37 4.54 -11.19 10.80
N ALA A 38 4.71 -12.51 10.74
CA ALA A 38 5.46 -13.19 9.69
C ALA A 38 4.81 -13.00 8.31
N THR A 39 3.47 -13.02 8.24
CA THR A 39 2.74 -12.83 6.98
C THR A 39 2.86 -11.38 6.50
N GLN A 40 2.76 -10.40 7.40
CA GLN A 40 2.94 -8.97 7.10
C GLN A 40 4.39 -8.65 6.73
N LEU A 41 5.37 -9.21 7.47
CA LEU A 41 6.79 -9.08 7.15
C LEU A 41 7.08 -9.65 5.77
N THR A 42 6.71 -10.90 5.50
CA THR A 42 7.10 -11.57 4.25
C THR A 42 6.49 -10.89 3.03
N SER A 43 5.21 -10.50 3.11
CA SER A 43 4.51 -9.85 1.99
C SER A 43 5.03 -8.45 1.69
N LYS A 44 5.51 -7.72 2.70
CA LYS A 44 6.02 -6.34 2.53
C LYS A 44 7.54 -6.26 2.34
N LEU A 45 8.30 -7.24 2.84
CA LEU A 45 9.75 -7.34 2.67
C LEU A 45 10.15 -7.62 1.24
N LEU A 46 9.47 -8.57 0.57
CA LEU A 46 9.86 -8.96 -0.78
C LEU A 46 9.79 -7.77 -1.76
N PRO A 47 8.67 -7.02 -1.85
CA PRO A 47 8.62 -5.78 -2.64
C PRO A 47 9.66 -4.74 -2.21
N PHE A 48 9.92 -4.61 -0.90
CA PHE A 48 10.93 -3.66 -0.40
C PHE A 48 12.34 -3.98 -0.92
N PHE A 49 12.77 -5.25 -0.81
CA PHE A 49 14.08 -5.67 -1.32
C PHE A 49 14.17 -5.51 -2.84
N ILE A 50 13.13 -5.92 -3.58
CA ILE A 50 13.13 -5.78 -5.03
C ILE A 50 13.17 -4.31 -5.45
N ASN A 51 12.37 -3.45 -4.82
CA ASN A 51 12.37 -2.00 -5.12
C ASN A 51 13.71 -1.35 -4.74
N THR A 52 14.38 -1.85 -3.71
CA THR A 52 15.75 -1.42 -3.37
C THR A 52 16.75 -1.84 -4.44
N LEU A 53 16.63 -3.05 -5.01
CA LEU A 53 17.47 -3.50 -6.12
C LEU A 53 17.21 -2.70 -7.41
N VAL A 54 15.95 -2.33 -7.67
CA VAL A 54 15.58 -1.44 -8.78
C VAL A 54 16.22 -0.07 -8.60
N ALA A 55 16.15 0.52 -7.40
CA ALA A 55 16.76 1.81 -7.12
C ALA A 55 18.28 1.82 -7.36
N ARG A 56 18.96 0.68 -7.17
CA ARG A 56 20.40 0.55 -7.47
C ARG A 56 20.74 0.53 -8.96
N GLN A 57 19.77 0.35 -9.85
CA GLN A 57 20.00 0.31 -11.29
C GLN A 57 19.71 1.65 -11.98
N LEU A 58 19.17 2.62 -11.25
CA LEU A 58 18.60 3.85 -11.79
C LEU A 58 19.33 5.08 -11.26
N THR A 59 19.37 6.13 -12.06
CA THR A 59 19.82 7.44 -11.58
C THR A 59 18.75 8.06 -10.65
N PRO A 60 19.12 9.00 -9.75
CA PRO A 60 18.16 9.68 -8.88
C PRO A 60 17.01 10.34 -9.67
N GLU A 61 17.30 10.93 -10.83
CA GLU A 61 16.32 11.56 -11.71
C GLU A 61 15.33 10.53 -12.28
N GLU A 62 15.83 9.40 -12.79
CA GLU A 62 15.01 8.32 -13.35
C GLU A 62 14.12 7.65 -12.31
N PHE A 63 14.57 7.60 -11.05
CA PHE A 63 13.78 7.07 -9.93
C PHE A 63 12.77 8.09 -9.40
N GLY A 64 13.11 9.38 -9.39
CA GLY A 64 12.26 10.47 -8.90
C GLY A 64 10.97 10.63 -9.70
N VAL A 65 11.03 10.45 -11.03
CA VAL A 65 9.87 10.56 -11.90
C VAL A 65 8.71 9.61 -11.49
N PRO A 66 8.89 8.28 -11.45
CA PRO A 66 7.82 7.36 -11.08
C PRO A 66 7.42 7.44 -9.60
N THR A 67 8.34 7.79 -8.70
CA THR A 67 8.09 7.79 -7.24
C THR A 67 7.48 9.07 -6.71
N VAL A 68 7.68 10.20 -7.39
CA VAL A 68 7.14 11.51 -7.01
C VAL A 68 6.06 11.96 -7.99
N HIS A 69 6.41 12.19 -9.26
CA HIS A 69 5.48 12.75 -10.25
C HIS A 69 4.29 11.81 -10.53
N PHE A 70 4.57 10.58 -10.95
CA PHE A 70 3.49 9.64 -11.30
C PHE A 70 2.71 9.15 -10.09
N TYR A 71 3.39 9.02 -8.94
CA TYR A 71 2.74 8.72 -7.68
C TYR A 71 1.73 9.83 -7.30
N LEU A 72 2.11 11.10 -7.40
CA LEU A 72 1.22 12.23 -7.09
C LEU A 72 0.00 12.23 -8.02
N LEU A 73 0.22 12.05 -9.34
CA LEU A 73 -0.85 11.95 -10.32
C LEU A 73 -1.84 10.81 -9.99
N SER A 74 -1.31 9.61 -9.71
CA SER A 74 -2.14 8.46 -9.36
C SER A 74 -2.92 8.69 -8.07
N THR A 75 -2.29 9.31 -7.07
CA THR A 75 -2.91 9.59 -5.77
C THR A 75 -4.03 10.63 -5.88
N VAL A 76 -3.88 11.66 -6.71
CA VAL A 76 -4.96 12.63 -6.99
C VAL A 76 -6.19 11.93 -7.57
N ILE A 77 -6.00 11.06 -8.58
CA ILE A 77 -7.10 10.31 -9.21
C ILE A 77 -7.76 9.34 -8.21
N LEU A 78 -6.94 8.59 -7.48
CA LEU A 78 -7.37 7.55 -6.54
C LEU A 78 -7.85 8.12 -5.18
N THR A 79 -7.80 9.42 -4.96
CA THR A 79 -8.41 10.04 -3.76
C THR A 79 -9.93 9.99 -3.82
N THR A 80 -10.51 9.98 -5.04
CA THR A 80 -11.96 9.91 -5.26
C THR A 80 -12.63 8.75 -4.54
N ARG A 81 -12.03 7.56 -4.54
CA ARG A 81 -12.56 6.35 -3.89
C ARG A 81 -12.57 6.41 -2.37
N GLU A 82 -11.75 7.23 -1.72
CA GLU A 82 -11.65 7.28 -0.25
C GLU A 82 -12.97 7.73 0.39
N GLY A 83 -13.65 8.72 -0.22
CA GLY A 83 -14.96 9.17 0.23
C GLY A 83 -16.02 8.07 0.18
N PHE A 84 -16.05 7.32 -0.93
CA PHE A 84 -16.95 6.17 -1.10
C PHE A 84 -16.63 5.04 -0.13
N ARG A 85 -15.35 4.69 0.03
CA ARG A 85 -14.87 3.69 1.00
C ARG A 85 -15.37 3.99 2.40
N ARG A 86 -15.12 5.19 2.90
CA ARG A 86 -15.49 5.59 4.27
C ARG A 86 -16.99 5.64 4.51
N ALA A 87 -17.76 6.07 3.52
CA ALA A 87 -19.20 6.15 3.65
C ALA A 87 -19.84 4.74 3.59
N LEU A 88 -19.49 3.96 2.56
CA LEU A 88 -20.21 2.73 2.21
C LEU A 88 -19.80 1.51 3.04
N MET A 89 -18.58 1.50 3.61
CA MET A 89 -18.14 0.40 4.49
C MET A 89 -18.76 0.43 5.90
N ARG A 90 -19.60 1.43 6.23
CA ARG A 90 -20.23 1.54 7.55
C ARG A 90 -21.44 0.61 7.69
N ASP A 91 -21.53 -0.11 8.79
CA ASP A 91 -22.65 -1.01 9.08
C ASP A 91 -24.03 -0.31 9.11
N SER A 92 -24.04 1.00 9.41
CA SER A 92 -25.27 1.82 9.39
C SER A 92 -25.86 2.04 7.99
N VAL A 93 -25.09 1.77 6.93
CA VAL A 93 -25.52 1.96 5.55
C VAL A 93 -26.12 0.67 5.01
N SER A 94 -27.34 0.74 4.46
CA SER A 94 -28.02 -0.41 3.85
C SER A 94 -27.24 -0.99 2.68
N ASP A 95 -27.30 -2.31 2.49
CA ASP A 95 -26.66 -3.00 1.37
C ASP A 95 -27.20 -2.51 0.00
N ALA A 96 -28.45 -2.03 -0.05
CA ALA A 96 -29.01 -1.44 -1.28
C ALA A 96 -28.29 -0.14 -1.69
N SER A 97 -27.71 0.58 -0.73
CA SER A 97 -26.95 1.81 -0.95
C SER A 97 -25.53 1.52 -1.48
N LEU A 98 -25.06 0.28 -1.51
CA LEU A 98 -23.80 -0.09 -2.15
C LEU A 98 -23.79 0.18 -3.66
N ARG A 99 -24.96 0.30 -4.31
CA ARG A 99 -25.07 0.74 -5.70
C ARG A 99 -24.41 2.10 -5.95
N TYR A 100 -24.34 2.96 -4.92
CA TYR A 100 -23.70 4.27 -5.05
C TYR A 100 -22.18 4.15 -5.25
N ALA A 101 -21.55 3.00 -4.96
CA ALA A 101 -20.14 2.76 -5.25
C ALA A 101 -19.82 2.91 -6.75
N TRP A 102 -20.77 2.58 -7.64
CA TRP A 102 -20.58 2.70 -9.09
C TRP A 102 -20.38 4.14 -9.56
N PHE A 103 -20.81 5.14 -8.79
CA PHE A 103 -20.55 6.56 -9.09
C PHE A 103 -19.08 6.95 -8.94
N VAL A 104 -18.24 6.11 -8.34
CA VAL A 104 -16.79 6.33 -8.32
C VAL A 104 -16.18 6.25 -9.73
N LEU A 105 -16.76 5.45 -10.62
CA LEU A 105 -16.25 5.22 -11.98
C LEU A 105 -16.38 6.45 -12.90
N PRO A 106 -17.54 7.13 -13.02
CA PRO A 106 -17.62 8.32 -13.86
C PRO A 106 -16.76 9.46 -13.32
N ILE A 107 -16.73 9.68 -12.01
CA ILE A 107 -15.94 10.75 -11.39
C ILE A 107 -14.43 10.48 -11.56
N GLY A 108 -14.00 9.26 -11.21
CA GLY A 108 -12.60 8.88 -11.32
C GLY A 108 -12.14 8.67 -12.76
N GLY A 109 -13.03 8.23 -13.66
CA GLY A 109 -12.76 8.14 -15.10
C GLY A 109 -12.56 9.51 -15.74
N PHE A 110 -13.37 10.50 -15.37
CA PHE A 110 -13.14 11.88 -15.78
C PHE A 110 -11.77 12.37 -15.30
N LEU A 111 -11.42 12.17 -14.02
CA LEU A 111 -10.11 12.56 -13.48
C LEU A 111 -8.95 11.80 -14.10
N SER A 112 -9.14 10.53 -14.44
CA SER A 112 -8.13 9.70 -15.11
C SER A 112 -7.75 10.21 -16.50
N ILE A 113 -8.63 10.98 -17.16
CA ILE A 113 -8.35 11.60 -18.45
C ILE A 113 -7.89 13.05 -18.22
N ALA A 114 -8.61 13.79 -17.38
CA ALA A 114 -8.37 15.20 -17.13
C ALA A 114 -6.99 15.46 -16.50
N VAL A 115 -6.58 14.68 -15.50
CA VAL A 115 -5.32 14.93 -14.77
C VAL A 115 -4.08 14.70 -15.65
N PRO A 116 -3.91 13.56 -16.35
CA PRO A 116 -2.80 13.40 -17.28
C PRO A 116 -2.80 14.45 -18.40
N THR A 117 -3.97 14.76 -18.96
CA THR A 117 -4.08 15.74 -20.06
C THR A 117 -3.70 17.15 -19.59
N ALA A 118 -4.12 17.55 -18.38
CA ALA A 118 -3.75 18.84 -17.80
C ALA A 118 -2.24 18.96 -17.58
N VAL A 119 -1.58 17.89 -17.12
CA VAL A 119 -0.12 17.87 -16.94
C VAL A 119 0.60 17.97 -18.29
N LEU A 120 0.20 17.18 -19.30
CA LEU A 120 0.76 17.25 -20.66
C LEU A 120 0.63 18.65 -21.25
N TRP A 121 -0.54 19.27 -21.08
CA TRP A 121 -0.79 20.63 -21.54
C TRP A 121 0.07 21.66 -20.79
N SER A 122 0.18 21.54 -19.46
CA SER A 122 0.98 22.49 -18.66
C SER A 122 2.49 22.44 -18.96
N GLN A 123 3.01 21.26 -19.31
CA GLN A 123 4.44 21.06 -19.57
C GLN A 123 4.79 21.12 -21.07
N ASN A 124 3.81 21.32 -21.97
CA ASN A 124 3.98 21.26 -23.42
C ASN A 124 4.66 19.98 -23.93
N ILE A 125 4.41 18.84 -23.26
CA ILE A 125 4.99 17.54 -23.61
C ILE A 125 4.02 16.78 -24.52
N SER A 126 4.51 16.27 -25.64
CA SER A 126 3.73 15.44 -26.55
C SER A 126 3.64 13.99 -26.08
N THR A 127 2.54 13.31 -26.40
CA THR A 127 2.36 11.87 -26.15
C THR A 127 3.26 10.98 -27.02
N ALA A 128 3.96 11.57 -27.99
CA ALA A 128 5.01 10.90 -28.76
C ALA A 128 6.26 10.61 -27.91
N GLU A 129 6.47 11.35 -26.82
CA GLU A 129 7.59 11.11 -25.91
C GLU A 129 7.28 10.00 -24.89
N PRO A 130 8.27 9.17 -24.51
CA PRO A 130 8.08 8.10 -23.54
C PRO A 130 7.47 8.57 -22.20
N TYR A 131 7.81 9.79 -21.76
CA TYR A 131 7.26 10.38 -20.56
C TYR A 131 5.76 10.66 -20.69
N GLY A 132 5.33 11.28 -21.79
CA GLY A 132 3.93 11.59 -22.02
C GLY A 132 3.06 10.34 -22.20
N LEU A 133 3.60 9.33 -22.87
CA LEU A 133 2.95 8.02 -23.01
C LEU A 133 2.83 7.28 -21.66
N ALA A 134 3.87 7.32 -20.83
CA ALA A 134 3.83 6.74 -19.48
C ALA A 134 2.77 7.41 -18.59
N LEU A 135 2.60 8.73 -18.70
CA LEU A 135 1.57 9.47 -17.97
C LEU A 135 0.16 8.99 -18.32
N ALA A 136 -0.10 8.77 -19.61
CA ALA A 136 -1.37 8.23 -20.08
C ALA A 136 -1.61 6.80 -19.52
N TYR A 137 -0.57 5.95 -19.52
CA TYR A 137 -0.67 4.61 -18.93
C TYR A 137 -0.93 4.63 -17.43
N TYR A 138 -0.36 5.57 -16.68
CA TYR A 138 -0.68 5.75 -15.26
C TYR A 138 -2.13 6.20 -15.04
N GLY A 139 -2.67 7.04 -15.91
CA GLY A 139 -4.11 7.36 -15.95
C GLY A 139 -4.94 6.08 -16.14
N VAL A 140 -4.68 5.33 -17.21
CA VAL A 140 -5.38 4.07 -17.51
C VAL A 140 -5.28 3.08 -16.34
N ALA A 141 -4.10 2.93 -15.73
CA ALA A 141 -3.89 2.07 -14.58
C ALA A 141 -4.75 2.53 -13.38
N ALA A 142 -4.80 3.84 -13.09
CA ALA A 142 -5.65 4.37 -12.04
C ALA A 142 -7.14 4.11 -12.30
N PHE A 143 -7.60 4.23 -13.55
CA PHE A 143 -8.98 3.89 -13.91
C PHE A 143 -9.30 2.40 -13.73
N ILE A 144 -8.40 1.50 -14.16
CA ILE A 144 -8.57 0.05 -13.93
C ILE A 144 -8.63 -0.26 -12.43
N GLU A 145 -7.82 0.41 -11.62
CA GLU A 145 -7.86 0.26 -10.17
C GLU A 145 -9.19 0.76 -9.57
N LEU A 146 -9.78 1.82 -10.12
CA LEU A 146 -11.12 2.29 -9.74
C LEU A 146 -12.23 1.30 -10.13
N CYS A 147 -12.08 0.57 -11.25
CA CYS A 147 -13.02 -0.50 -11.62
C CYS A 147 -13.09 -1.62 -10.58
N ALA A 148 -12.00 -1.84 -9.82
CA ALA A 148 -11.99 -2.81 -8.71
C ALA A 148 -12.74 -2.31 -7.47
N GLU A 149 -13.02 -1.01 -7.37
CA GLU A 149 -13.48 -0.36 -6.14
C GLU A 149 -14.88 -0.83 -5.65
N PRO A 150 -15.91 -0.94 -6.52
CA PRO A 150 -17.22 -1.42 -6.06
C PRO A 150 -17.16 -2.85 -5.48
N TYR A 151 -16.29 -3.69 -6.06
CA TYR A 151 -16.04 -5.05 -5.60
C TYR A 151 -15.25 -5.06 -4.29
N TYR A 152 -14.24 -4.20 -4.18
CA TYR A 152 -13.46 -4.01 -2.94
C TYR A 152 -14.37 -3.63 -1.76
N ILE A 153 -15.21 -2.59 -1.92
CA ILE A 153 -16.10 -2.11 -0.85
C ILE A 153 -16.99 -3.24 -0.35
N ARG A 154 -17.50 -4.06 -1.25
CA ARG A 154 -18.34 -5.19 -0.89
C ARG A 154 -17.57 -6.32 -0.20
N ALA A 155 -16.37 -6.66 -0.68
CA ALA A 155 -15.51 -7.63 0.01
C ALA A 155 -15.25 -7.21 1.45
N MET A 156 -15.02 -5.91 1.66
CA MET A 156 -14.79 -5.34 2.99
C MET A 156 -16.03 -5.33 3.87
N ARG A 157 -17.22 -5.09 3.31
CA ARG A 157 -18.50 -5.24 4.02
C ARG A 157 -18.77 -6.67 4.50
N LEU A 158 -18.32 -7.66 3.73
CA LEU A 158 -18.37 -9.07 4.11
C LEU A 158 -17.21 -9.47 5.05
N SER A 159 -16.43 -8.51 5.54
CA SER A 159 -15.26 -8.77 6.41
C SER A 159 -14.25 -9.76 5.80
N ALA A 160 -14.13 -9.79 4.46
CA ALA A 160 -13.23 -10.68 3.75
C ALA A 160 -11.76 -10.16 3.78
N PHE A 161 -11.22 -9.94 4.98
CA PHE A 161 -9.87 -9.39 5.18
C PHE A 161 -8.77 -10.25 4.54
N LYS A 162 -8.97 -11.57 4.47
CA LYS A 162 -8.05 -12.49 3.76
C LYS A 162 -7.94 -12.18 2.27
N LEU A 163 -9.06 -11.87 1.61
CA LEU A 163 -9.07 -11.51 0.19
C LEU A 163 -8.29 -10.22 -0.04
N ARG A 164 -8.47 -9.22 0.83
CA ARG A 164 -7.69 -7.97 0.77
C ARG A 164 -6.21 -8.22 0.89
N LEU A 165 -5.80 -9.00 1.89
CA LEU A 165 -4.40 -9.32 2.10
C LEU A 165 -3.79 -10.00 0.87
N VAL A 166 -4.47 -11.02 0.34
CA VAL A 166 -4.00 -11.78 -0.83
C VAL A 166 -3.92 -10.89 -2.08
N ALA A 167 -4.97 -10.11 -2.36
CA ALA A 167 -5.03 -9.23 -3.52
C ALA A 167 -3.90 -8.19 -3.51
N GLU A 168 -3.77 -7.47 -2.39
CA GLU A 168 -2.76 -6.43 -2.24
C GLU A 168 -1.33 -7.00 -2.33
N SER A 169 -1.11 -8.17 -1.73
CA SER A 169 0.20 -8.84 -1.71
C SER A 169 0.62 -9.32 -3.10
N ILE A 170 -0.24 -10.08 -3.78
CA ILE A 170 0.04 -10.63 -5.11
C ILE A 170 0.28 -9.51 -6.11
N SER A 171 -0.60 -8.51 -6.16
CA SER A 171 -0.47 -7.39 -7.10
C SER A 171 0.80 -6.59 -6.85
N THR A 172 1.16 -6.33 -5.58
CA THR A 172 2.38 -5.58 -5.25
C THR A 172 3.65 -6.35 -5.62
N VAL A 173 3.69 -7.66 -5.35
CA VAL A 173 4.84 -8.51 -5.71
C VAL A 173 4.98 -8.59 -7.23
N LEU A 174 3.87 -8.82 -7.96
CA LEU A 174 3.86 -8.83 -9.43
C LEU A 174 4.39 -7.53 -10.02
N ARG A 175 3.95 -6.38 -9.47
CA ARG A 175 4.47 -5.07 -9.86
C ARG A 175 5.97 -5.00 -9.67
N SER A 176 6.46 -5.23 -8.45
CA SER A 176 7.88 -5.10 -8.11
C SER A 176 8.76 -6.02 -8.96
N VAL A 177 8.36 -7.28 -9.16
CA VAL A 177 9.09 -8.22 -10.01
C VAL A 177 9.13 -7.73 -11.46
N LEU A 178 8.00 -7.26 -12.02
CA LEU A 178 7.97 -6.77 -13.38
C LEU A 178 8.80 -5.49 -13.54
N THR A 179 8.73 -4.56 -12.58
CA THR A 179 9.57 -3.35 -12.57
C THR A 179 11.05 -3.74 -12.65
N TYR A 180 11.49 -4.68 -11.81
CA TYR A 180 12.88 -5.16 -11.82
C TYR A 180 13.28 -5.78 -13.15
N VAL A 181 12.48 -6.71 -13.69
CA VAL A 181 12.80 -7.38 -14.97
C VAL A 181 12.88 -6.38 -16.12
N LEU A 182 11.97 -5.41 -16.18
CA LEU A 182 11.95 -4.41 -17.25
C LEU A 182 13.07 -3.39 -17.11
N VAL A 183 13.39 -2.92 -15.90
CA VAL A 183 14.50 -2.00 -15.66
C VAL A 183 15.85 -2.67 -15.98
N SER A 184 16.02 -3.95 -15.61
CA SER A 184 17.23 -4.69 -15.93
C SER A 184 17.41 -4.99 -17.43
N LYS A 185 16.33 -5.05 -18.21
CA LYS A 185 16.38 -5.35 -19.66
C LYS A 185 16.36 -4.11 -20.55
N THR A 186 15.68 -3.05 -20.12
CA THR A 186 15.38 -1.88 -20.95
C THR A 186 15.97 -0.64 -20.28
N GLN A 187 17.28 -0.42 -20.46
CA GLN A 187 17.95 0.78 -19.90
C GLN A 187 17.50 2.09 -20.58
N ASN A 188 17.02 2.05 -21.82
CA ASN A 188 16.68 3.27 -22.55
C ASN A 188 15.30 3.88 -22.22
N ASN A 189 14.41 3.19 -21.52
CA ASN A 189 13.02 3.66 -21.27
C ASN A 189 12.50 3.25 -19.88
N VAL A 190 13.23 3.63 -18.83
CA VAL A 190 12.89 3.32 -17.43
C VAL A 190 11.47 3.73 -17.07
N VAL A 191 11.06 4.93 -17.49
CA VAL A 191 9.75 5.52 -17.20
C VAL A 191 8.59 4.61 -17.68
N MET A 192 8.76 4.00 -18.86
CA MET A 192 7.79 3.06 -19.42
C MET A 192 7.78 1.72 -18.69
N ALA A 193 8.93 1.25 -18.20
CA ALA A 193 9.00 0.04 -17.37
C ALA A 193 8.14 0.18 -16.11
N PHE A 194 8.18 1.35 -15.45
CA PHE A 194 7.31 1.64 -14.31
C PHE A 194 5.83 1.68 -14.72
N ALA A 195 5.49 2.31 -15.84
CA ALA A 195 4.11 2.36 -16.34
C ALA A 195 3.52 0.96 -16.61
N TYR A 196 4.26 0.07 -17.28
CA TYR A 196 3.81 -1.31 -17.51
C TYR A 196 3.64 -2.10 -16.20
N SER A 197 4.57 -1.91 -15.25
CA SER A 197 4.45 -2.55 -13.94
C SER A 197 3.22 -2.07 -13.16
N GLN A 198 2.88 -0.77 -13.26
CA GLN A 198 1.70 -0.21 -12.62
C GLN A 198 0.40 -0.69 -13.28
N LEU A 199 0.38 -0.90 -14.61
CA LEU A 199 -0.75 -1.54 -15.28
C LEU A 199 -0.94 -3.00 -14.83
N LEU A 200 0.16 -3.76 -14.69
CA LEU A 200 0.08 -5.14 -14.17
C LEU A 200 -0.48 -5.16 -12.75
N TYR A 201 -0.08 -4.20 -11.90
CA TYR A 201 -0.65 -4.03 -10.57
C TYR A 201 -2.16 -3.80 -10.63
N ALA A 202 -2.61 -2.79 -11.38
CA ALA A 202 -4.02 -2.43 -11.44
C ALA A 202 -4.89 -3.55 -12.02
N THR A 203 -4.42 -4.21 -13.09
CA THR A 203 -5.14 -5.32 -13.74
C THR A 203 -5.22 -6.55 -12.84
N SER A 204 -4.12 -6.97 -12.21
CA SER A 204 -4.13 -8.09 -11.27
C SER A 204 -5.06 -7.83 -10.09
N MET A 205 -5.03 -6.62 -9.52
CA MET A 205 -5.89 -6.22 -8.40
C MET A 205 -7.36 -6.27 -8.82
N ALA A 206 -7.69 -5.72 -10.00
CA ALA A 206 -9.05 -5.76 -10.55
C ALA A 206 -9.54 -7.19 -10.79
N ILE A 207 -8.73 -8.05 -11.40
CA ILE A 207 -9.07 -9.45 -11.66
C ILE A 207 -9.37 -10.18 -10.35
N ILE A 208 -8.51 -10.05 -9.34
CA ILE A 208 -8.67 -10.76 -8.06
C ILE A 208 -10.00 -10.37 -7.39
N TYR A 209 -10.33 -9.07 -7.34
CA TYR A 209 -11.59 -8.63 -6.74
C TYR A 209 -12.81 -9.02 -7.55
N ILE A 210 -12.79 -8.83 -8.87
CA ILE A 210 -13.93 -9.14 -9.74
C ILE A 210 -14.23 -10.64 -9.73
N ALA A 211 -13.20 -11.49 -9.73
CA ALA A 211 -13.37 -12.95 -9.72
C ALA A 211 -13.80 -13.49 -8.36
N SER A 212 -13.30 -12.91 -7.25
CA SER A 212 -13.51 -13.47 -5.91
C SER A 212 -14.74 -12.94 -5.20
N THR A 213 -15.29 -11.79 -5.61
CA THR A 213 -16.51 -11.28 -5.00
C THR A 213 -17.75 -11.78 -5.73
N PRO A 214 -18.71 -12.40 -5.01
CA PRO A 214 -19.98 -12.79 -5.63
C PRO A 214 -20.63 -11.54 -6.21
N LYS A 215 -21.42 -11.63 -7.30
CA LYS A 215 -22.26 -10.52 -7.78
C LYS A 215 -23.50 -10.41 -6.88
N ALA A 216 -24.03 -9.22 -6.64
CA ALA A 216 -25.28 -9.02 -5.89
C ALA A 216 -26.17 -8.15 -6.74
N LEU A 217 -27.36 -8.66 -6.99
CA LEU A 217 -28.49 -7.91 -7.49
C LEU A 217 -29.04 -7.11 -6.30
N ALA A 218 -28.77 -5.81 -6.25
CA ALA A 218 -29.48 -4.94 -5.32
C ALA A 218 -30.94 -4.81 -5.79
N LYS A 219 -31.87 -5.40 -5.04
CA LYS A 219 -33.31 -5.15 -5.20
C LYS A 219 -33.63 -3.77 -4.61
N SER A 220 -34.48 -3.02 -5.30
CA SER A 220 -34.62 -1.57 -5.15
C SER A 220 -34.89 -1.11 -3.72
N SER A 221 -34.15 -0.08 -3.30
CA SER A 221 -34.55 0.81 -2.21
C SER A 221 -34.61 2.24 -2.74
N THR A 222 -35.46 3.04 -2.11
CA THR A 222 -35.64 4.48 -2.32
C THR A 222 -34.32 5.25 -2.25
N LYS A 223 -34.31 6.48 -2.80
CA LYS A 223 -33.12 7.35 -2.85
C LYS A 223 -32.64 7.65 -1.42
N ASP A 224 -31.48 7.13 -1.05
CA ASP A 224 -30.90 7.32 0.28
C ASP A 224 -30.04 8.59 0.30
N THR A 225 -30.71 9.72 0.50
CA THR A 225 -30.09 11.05 0.55
C THR A 225 -29.06 11.16 1.68
N ALA A 226 -29.23 10.42 2.77
CA ALA A 226 -28.30 10.43 3.90
C ALA A 226 -26.95 9.80 3.50
N THR A 227 -26.96 8.67 2.80
CA THR A 227 -25.73 8.05 2.28
C THR A 227 -25.01 8.95 1.28
N VAL A 228 -25.74 9.63 0.38
CA VAL A 228 -25.13 10.58 -0.57
C VAL A 228 -24.48 11.76 0.14
N LYS A 229 -25.14 12.33 1.15
CA LYS A 229 -24.56 13.41 1.97
C LYS A 229 -23.29 12.95 2.69
N LEU A 230 -23.29 11.72 3.20
CA LEU A 230 -22.14 11.14 3.89
C LEU A 230 -20.94 10.92 2.95
N ILE A 231 -21.18 10.44 1.73
CA ILE A 231 -20.16 10.34 0.68
C ILE A 231 -19.56 11.72 0.42
N GLY A 232 -20.40 12.76 0.25
CA GLY A 232 -19.94 14.13 0.02
C GLY A 232 -19.02 14.65 1.13
N ILE A 233 -19.40 14.46 2.40
CA ILE A 233 -18.60 14.89 3.56
C ILE A 233 -17.24 14.18 3.57
N PHE A 234 -17.22 12.86 3.40
CA PHE A 234 -15.96 12.10 3.40
C PHE A 234 -15.10 12.38 2.18
N SER A 235 -15.68 12.71 1.03
CA SER A 235 -14.92 13.15 -0.15
C SER A 235 -14.21 14.48 0.10
N VAL A 236 -14.88 15.47 0.72
CA VAL A 236 -14.22 16.73 1.11
C VAL A 236 -13.10 16.48 2.12
N GLN A 237 -13.33 15.59 3.10
CA GLN A 237 -12.28 15.19 4.05
C GLN A 237 -11.09 14.51 3.34
N ALA A 238 -11.35 13.70 2.32
CA ALA A 238 -10.30 13.03 1.55
C ALA A 238 -9.44 14.05 0.77
N VAL A 239 -10.03 15.11 0.23
CA VAL A 239 -9.30 16.21 -0.42
C VAL A 239 -8.39 16.93 0.58
N TRP A 240 -8.89 17.28 1.77
CA TRP A 240 -8.03 17.86 2.82
C TRP A 240 -6.89 16.94 3.21
N LYS A 241 -7.17 15.65 3.34
CA LYS A 241 -6.15 14.64 3.62
C LYS A 241 -5.10 14.56 2.50
N LEU A 242 -5.51 14.64 1.24
CA LEU A 242 -4.59 14.63 0.10
C LEU A 242 -3.63 15.83 0.16
N VAL A 243 -4.17 17.04 0.38
CA VAL A 243 -3.36 18.26 0.48
C VAL A 243 -2.37 18.16 1.64
N LEU A 244 -2.80 17.68 2.81
CA LEU A 244 -1.93 17.56 3.97
C LEU A 244 -0.89 16.44 3.86
N ALA A 245 -1.25 15.32 3.24
CA ALA A 245 -0.37 14.14 3.16
C ALA A 245 0.64 14.22 2.01
N GLU A 246 0.26 14.84 0.88
CA GLU A 246 1.09 14.89 -0.33
C GLU A 246 1.54 16.32 -0.67
N GLY A 247 1.13 17.32 0.13
CA GLY A 247 1.52 18.72 -0.05
C GLY A 247 3.03 18.95 0.02
N GLU A 248 3.74 18.14 0.81
CA GLU A 248 5.21 18.17 0.85
C GLU A 248 5.84 17.81 -0.50
N LYS A 249 5.35 16.74 -1.16
CA LYS A 249 5.84 16.34 -2.49
C LYS A 249 5.47 17.36 -3.56
N ALA A 250 4.28 17.96 -3.46
CA ALA A 250 3.87 19.03 -4.37
C ALA A 250 4.76 20.28 -4.21
N ALA A 251 5.12 20.64 -2.98
CA ALA A 251 6.05 21.74 -2.71
C ALA A 251 7.45 21.45 -3.25
N LEU A 252 7.93 20.21 -3.11
CA LEU A 252 9.23 19.79 -3.66
C LEU A 252 9.29 19.88 -5.18
N ILE A 253 8.26 19.41 -5.90
CA ILE A 253 8.19 19.54 -7.36
C ILE A 253 8.23 21.02 -7.80
N ALA A 254 7.68 21.93 -7.00
CA ALA A 254 7.60 23.36 -7.34
C ALA A 254 8.89 24.14 -7.07
N VAL A 255 9.74 23.69 -6.14
CA VAL A 255 10.86 24.48 -5.61
C VAL A 255 12.24 23.82 -5.84
N ALA A 256 12.32 22.49 -5.88
CA ALA A 256 13.59 21.77 -5.90
C ALA A 256 14.06 21.41 -7.32
N ALA A 257 15.37 21.26 -7.48
CA ALA A 257 15.98 20.75 -8.70
C ALA A 257 15.67 19.24 -8.89
N ALA A 258 15.69 18.75 -10.14
CA ALA A 258 15.22 17.41 -10.48
C ALA A 258 16.01 16.28 -9.77
N ASP A 259 17.30 16.50 -9.54
CA ASP A 259 18.22 15.65 -8.78
C ASP A 259 17.84 15.59 -7.29
N GLU A 260 17.56 16.73 -6.68
CA GLU A 260 17.11 16.83 -5.27
C GLU A 260 15.76 16.15 -5.04
N VAL A 261 14.82 16.30 -5.97
CA VAL A 261 13.51 15.62 -5.93
C VAL A 261 13.68 14.10 -5.99
N GLY A 262 14.61 13.61 -6.79
CA GLY A 262 14.93 12.19 -6.92
C GLY A 262 15.52 11.59 -5.64
N VAL A 263 16.51 12.25 -5.05
CA VAL A 263 17.13 11.83 -3.79
C VAL A 263 16.11 11.86 -2.65
N TYR A 264 15.32 12.94 -2.54
CA TYR A 264 14.24 13.02 -1.56
C TYR A 264 13.21 11.90 -1.75
N GLY A 265 12.74 11.68 -2.99
CA GLY A 265 11.75 10.65 -3.30
C GLY A 265 12.24 9.26 -2.91
N LEU A 266 13.52 8.96 -3.14
CA LEU A 266 14.16 7.72 -2.71
C LEU A 266 14.20 7.59 -1.18
N VAL A 267 14.71 8.60 -0.48
CA VAL A 267 14.84 8.59 0.98
C VAL A 267 13.47 8.51 1.66
N ALA A 268 12.50 9.29 1.21
CA ALA A 268 11.13 9.27 1.74
C ALA A 268 10.45 7.92 1.51
N SER A 269 10.63 7.33 0.31
CA SER A 269 10.06 6.03 -0.04
C SER A 269 10.67 4.89 0.77
N LEU A 270 12.01 4.81 0.83
CA LEU A 270 12.72 3.75 1.57
C LEU A 270 12.56 3.92 3.09
N GLY A 271 12.69 5.15 3.59
CA GLY A 271 12.54 5.48 5.00
C GLY A 271 11.14 5.17 5.53
N ALA A 272 10.10 5.56 4.80
CA ALA A 272 8.72 5.23 5.18
C ALA A 272 8.43 3.73 5.10
N ALA A 273 8.97 3.03 4.09
CA ALA A 273 8.81 1.58 3.97
C ALA A 273 9.49 0.83 5.13
N PHE A 274 10.71 1.23 5.50
CA PHE A 274 11.42 0.68 6.64
C PHE A 274 10.72 1.00 7.97
N ALA A 275 10.29 2.26 8.17
CA ALA A 275 9.56 2.66 9.37
C ALA A 275 8.27 1.86 9.54
N ARG A 276 7.51 1.64 8.45
CA ARG A 276 6.30 0.80 8.48
C ARG A 276 6.63 -0.66 8.76
N LEU A 277 7.67 -1.20 8.15
CA LEU A 277 8.12 -2.57 8.38
C LEU A 277 8.39 -2.82 9.87
N VAL A 278 9.05 -1.87 10.54
CA VAL A 278 9.41 -1.99 11.96
C VAL A 278 8.21 -1.68 12.85
N LEU A 279 7.53 -0.54 12.64
CA LEU A 279 6.55 0.00 13.60
C LEU A 279 5.13 -0.58 13.42
N GLN A 280 4.71 -0.92 12.21
CA GLN A 280 3.34 -1.37 11.94
C GLN A 280 2.98 -2.66 12.71
N PRO A 281 3.86 -3.67 12.83
CA PRO A 281 3.55 -4.82 13.65
C PRO A 281 3.42 -4.52 15.14
N PHE A 282 4.22 -3.56 15.66
CA PHE A 282 4.08 -3.10 17.04
C PHE A 282 2.76 -2.34 17.24
N GLU A 283 2.34 -1.53 16.27
CA GLU A 283 1.05 -0.83 16.28
C GLU A 283 -0.12 -1.82 16.30
N GLU A 284 -0.10 -2.83 15.41
CA GLU A 284 -1.12 -3.87 15.36
C GLU A 284 -1.14 -4.70 16.67
N ALA A 285 0.02 -4.97 17.28
CA ALA A 285 0.12 -5.63 18.58
C ALA A 285 -0.56 -4.80 19.69
N ALA A 286 -0.19 -3.52 19.78
CA ALA A 286 -0.70 -2.60 20.78
C ALA A 286 -2.21 -2.43 20.66
N PHE A 287 -2.73 -2.33 19.44
CA PHE A 287 -4.18 -2.23 19.18
C PHE A 287 -4.95 -3.46 19.66
N VAL A 288 -4.44 -4.67 19.41
CA VAL A 288 -5.13 -5.90 19.86
C VAL A 288 -5.10 -6.03 21.39
N ILE A 289 -3.99 -5.67 22.03
CA ILE A 289 -3.88 -5.67 23.50
C ILE A 289 -4.82 -4.63 24.10
N PHE A 290 -4.88 -3.43 23.53
CA PHE A 290 -5.75 -2.35 23.98
C PHE A 290 -7.23 -2.72 23.85
N THR A 291 -7.68 -3.22 22.69
CA THR A 291 -9.08 -3.61 22.47
C THR A 291 -9.53 -4.76 23.39
N ARG A 292 -8.64 -5.70 23.71
CA ARG A 292 -8.93 -6.77 24.69
C ARG A 292 -8.96 -6.27 26.13
N SER A 293 -8.07 -5.35 26.48
CA SER A 293 -8.01 -4.73 27.82
C SER A 293 -9.26 -3.88 28.10
N VAL A 294 -9.80 -3.21 27.08
CA VAL A 294 -11.06 -2.44 27.17
C VAL A 294 -12.29 -3.35 27.28
N SER A 295 -12.27 -4.52 26.62
CA SER A 295 -13.41 -5.45 26.61
C SER A 295 -13.48 -6.35 27.86
N SER A 296 -12.35 -6.63 28.51
CA SER A 296 -12.31 -7.44 29.73
C SER A 296 -12.29 -6.57 30.98
N LYS A 297 -13.36 -6.61 31.80
CA LYS A 297 -13.42 -5.93 33.12
C LYS A 297 -12.39 -6.44 34.14
N THR A 298 -11.56 -7.41 33.77
CA THR A 298 -10.47 -7.96 34.58
C THR A 298 -9.22 -8.03 33.69
N SER A 299 -8.48 -6.92 33.62
CA SER A 299 -7.19 -6.89 32.92
C SER A 299 -6.17 -7.71 33.72
N SER A 300 -5.62 -8.75 33.11
CA SER A 300 -4.50 -9.53 33.67
C SER A 300 -3.28 -8.62 33.83
N SER A 301 -2.60 -8.60 34.98
CA SER A 301 -1.46 -7.69 35.20
C SER A 301 -0.38 -7.85 34.13
N LYS A 302 -0.19 -9.08 33.63
CA LYS A 302 0.76 -9.40 32.55
C LYS A 302 0.47 -8.68 31.22
N GLU A 303 -0.79 -8.36 30.92
CA GLU A 303 -1.15 -7.64 29.68
C GLU A 303 -0.83 -6.14 29.79
N LYS A 304 -0.98 -5.56 30.99
CA LYS A 304 -0.58 -4.17 31.27
C LYS A 304 0.93 -4.00 31.21
N ASP A 305 1.69 -4.94 31.76
CA ASP A 305 3.16 -4.89 31.77
C ASP A 305 3.73 -4.95 30.34
N VAL A 306 3.17 -5.80 29.49
CA VAL A 306 3.56 -5.90 28.07
C VAL A 306 3.18 -4.64 27.29
N PHE A 307 2.02 -4.04 27.58
CA PHE A 307 1.59 -2.80 26.96
C PHE A 307 2.48 -1.62 27.36
N ASP A 308 2.80 -1.48 28.65
CA ASP A 308 3.70 -0.44 29.15
C ASP A 308 5.11 -0.58 28.55
N ALA A 309 5.61 -1.82 28.43
CA ALA A 309 6.88 -2.09 27.75
C ALA A 309 6.84 -1.70 26.27
N LEU A 310 5.78 -2.05 25.53
CA LEU A 310 5.60 -1.67 24.12
C LEU A 310 5.55 -0.15 23.94
N LEU A 311 4.79 0.54 24.79
CA LEU A 311 4.63 1.98 24.71
C LEU A 311 5.95 2.70 25.02
N ARG A 312 6.71 2.22 26.03
CA ARG A 312 8.04 2.74 26.34
C ARG A 312 9.01 2.55 25.18
N VAL A 313 9.04 1.38 24.55
CA VAL A 313 9.89 1.12 23.38
C VAL A 313 9.52 2.06 22.23
N ALA A 314 8.23 2.24 21.95
CA ALA A 314 7.77 3.14 20.89
C ALA A 314 8.12 4.62 21.18
N ILE A 315 7.96 5.07 22.42
CA ILE A 315 8.31 6.44 22.83
C ILE A 315 9.82 6.66 22.77
N ILE A 316 10.63 5.69 23.23
CA ILE A 316 12.09 5.78 23.18
C ILE A 316 12.57 5.79 21.72
N PHE A 317 12.04 4.91 20.87
CA PHE A 317 12.40 4.88 19.46
C PHE A 317 11.95 6.15 18.73
N GLY A 318 10.72 6.61 18.98
CA GLY A 318 10.18 7.84 18.40
C GLY A 318 10.92 9.10 18.85
N SER A 319 11.28 9.19 20.14
CA SER A 319 12.05 10.32 20.67
C SER A 319 13.50 10.29 20.18
N MET A 320 14.11 9.12 20.06
CA MET A 320 15.43 8.94 19.45
C MET A 320 15.40 9.34 17.97
N ALA A 321 14.38 8.94 17.21
CA ALA A 321 14.21 9.37 15.82
C ALA A 321 13.96 10.89 15.70
N ALA A 322 13.18 11.49 16.59
CA ALA A 322 12.90 12.93 16.56
C ALA A 322 14.10 13.80 16.96
N THR A 323 14.89 13.35 17.94
CA THR A 323 16.06 14.10 18.44
C THR A 323 17.32 13.80 17.65
N MET A 324 17.55 12.55 17.23
CA MET A 324 18.72 12.18 16.44
C MET A 324 18.47 12.31 14.94
N GLY A 325 17.23 12.18 14.46
CA GLY A 325 16.92 12.27 13.03
C GLY A 325 17.45 13.54 12.36
N PRO A 326 17.17 14.75 12.87
CA PRO A 326 17.68 15.99 12.28
C PRO A 326 19.19 16.15 12.41
N HIS A 327 19.76 15.80 13.57
CA HIS A 327 21.19 15.99 13.85
C HIS A 327 22.09 14.97 13.13
N TYR A 328 21.61 13.74 12.98
CA TYR A 328 22.27 12.69 12.22
C TYR A 328 21.73 12.59 10.81
N SER A 329 20.80 13.43 10.37
CA SER A 329 20.34 13.47 8.96
C SER A 329 21.53 13.66 8.04
N TRP A 330 22.45 14.55 8.41
CA TRP A 330 23.68 14.82 7.66
C TRP A 330 24.65 13.63 7.69
N LEU A 331 24.75 12.91 8.81
CA LEU A 331 25.63 11.73 8.94
C LEU A 331 25.01 10.47 8.32
N ALA A 332 23.68 10.35 8.32
CA ALA A 332 22.90 9.30 7.68
C ALA A 332 22.81 9.54 6.17
N LEU A 333 22.73 10.79 5.73
CA LEU A 333 23.02 11.19 4.35
C LEU A 333 24.47 10.92 4.02
N ARG A 334 25.43 11.08 4.95
CA ARG A 334 26.84 10.74 4.73
C ARG A 334 27.18 9.25 4.80
N CYS A 335 26.39 8.43 5.49
CA CYS A 335 26.52 6.98 5.59
C CYS A 335 25.70 6.30 4.48
N ALA A 336 24.55 6.86 4.13
CA ALA A 336 23.90 6.64 2.85
C ALA A 336 24.87 7.05 1.75
N ASP A 337 25.59 8.17 1.89
CA ASP A 337 26.73 8.58 1.07
C ASP A 337 27.94 7.70 1.30
N PHE A 338 28.18 7.00 2.39
CA PHE A 338 29.34 6.10 2.44
C PHE A 338 29.01 4.82 1.65
N GLY A 339 27.73 4.43 1.66
CA GLY A 339 27.14 3.55 0.66
C GLY A 339 27.13 4.17 -0.74
N LEU A 340 26.78 5.44 -0.90
CA LEU A 340 26.64 6.20 -2.15
C LEU A 340 27.99 6.67 -2.68
N VAL A 341 29.07 6.66 -1.90
CA VAL A 341 30.46 7.08 -2.17
C VAL A 341 31.25 5.82 -2.38
N LEU A 342 30.99 4.69 -1.71
CA LEU A 342 31.38 3.40 -2.29
C LEU A 342 30.68 3.19 -3.64
N PHE A 343 29.40 3.58 -3.77
CA PHE A 343 28.65 3.46 -5.02
C PHE A 343 29.13 4.45 -6.08
N VAL A 344 29.34 5.73 -5.75
CA VAL A 344 29.82 6.80 -6.65
C VAL A 344 31.31 6.67 -6.94
N ILE A 345 32.17 6.27 -5.99
CA ILE A 345 33.58 5.93 -6.30
C ILE A 345 33.62 4.67 -7.17
N TYR A 346 32.81 3.64 -6.91
CA TYR A 346 32.71 2.48 -7.82
C TYR A 346 32.16 2.87 -9.21
N PHE A 347 31.23 3.82 -9.28
CA PHE A 347 30.63 4.31 -10.53
C PHE A 347 31.55 5.26 -11.30
N GLU A 348 32.31 6.14 -10.65
CA GLU A 348 33.39 6.95 -11.24
C GLU A 348 34.52 6.05 -11.73
N THR A 349 34.88 5.00 -10.98
CA THR A 349 35.91 4.05 -11.39
C THR A 349 35.43 3.22 -12.62
N GLN A 350 34.16 2.81 -12.66
CA GLN A 350 33.59 2.07 -13.81
C GLN A 350 33.35 2.95 -15.03
N SER A 351 32.97 4.22 -14.86
CA SER A 351 32.80 5.17 -15.96
C SER A 351 34.14 5.66 -16.52
N PHE A 352 35.18 5.78 -15.69
CA PHE A 352 36.56 6.01 -16.13
C PHE A 352 37.11 4.81 -16.93
N VAL A 353 36.94 3.59 -16.43
CA VAL A 353 37.36 2.36 -17.16
C VAL A 353 36.59 2.18 -18.47
N ARG A 354 35.29 2.52 -18.51
CA ARG A 354 34.47 2.42 -19.73
C ARG A 354 34.80 3.53 -20.76
N ARG A 355 35.24 4.71 -20.32
CA ARG A 355 35.80 5.77 -21.20
C ARG A 355 37.17 5.40 -21.75
N GLU A 356 38.09 4.86 -20.95
CA GLU A 356 39.39 4.38 -21.45
C GLU A 356 39.26 3.20 -22.43
N MET A 357 38.37 2.24 -22.15
CA MET A 357 38.14 1.09 -23.04
C MET A 357 37.45 1.50 -24.35
N GLY A 358 36.54 2.48 -24.30
CA GLY A 358 35.89 3.06 -25.49
C GLY A 358 36.85 3.88 -26.36
N GLU A 359 37.76 4.64 -25.75
CA GLU A 359 38.78 5.39 -26.50
C GLU A 359 39.87 4.50 -27.10
N ARG A 360 40.21 3.37 -26.47
CA ARG A 360 41.16 2.39 -27.04
C ARG A 360 40.57 1.60 -28.20
N ALA A 361 39.25 1.33 -28.19
CA ALA A 361 38.56 0.66 -29.29
C ALA A 361 38.33 1.57 -30.53
N LEU A 362 38.48 2.89 -30.37
CA LEU A 362 38.41 3.88 -31.45
C LEU A 362 39.80 4.28 -32.00
N ARG A 363 40.89 3.89 -31.32
CA ARG A 363 42.28 4.18 -31.72
C ARG A 363 43.07 2.98 -32.22
N GLY A 364 42.49 1.77 -32.19
CA GLY A 364 43.02 0.56 -32.84
C GLY A 364 42.08 0.15 -33.97
#